data_AF-A0A4Y2UWG9-F1
#
_entry.id   AF-A0A4Y2UWG9-F1
#
_cell.length_a   1.000
_cell.length_b   1.000
_cell.length_c   1.000
_cell.angle_alpha   90.00
_cell.angle_beta   90.00
_cell.angle_gamma   90.00
#
_symmetry.space_group_name_H-M   'P 1'
#
loop_
_entity.id
_entity.type
_entity.pdbx_description
1 polymer ?
#
loop_
_entity_poly.entity_id
_entity_poly.type
_entity_poly.pdbx_seq_one_letter_code
_entity_poly.pdbx_strand_id
1 'polypeptide(L)'
;MNTDMIVNVLDISPKLISIGLNNSLDSMEEIFRRRQKNSLLNFDYGSHLKLRRCGWGKDIVYCDPDVARAYESSFRDKVRYTVNLCPLVKELIMHVHQNCEYNALRFLKQLTLLRIHFLNCKGDSVPDFVALLQGIEPQLKHLSVIGFQHRYPVYAICDCCPQSQSLEIDGFTFLKNSSEASSNLPLKRLKLWSHPPFNIESILFLFSNCKYLEELFFKHPIF
;
A
#
# COMPACT_ATOMS: atom_id res chain seq x y z
N MET A 1 0.20 -14.19 13.54
CA MET A 1 -0.38 -14.09 14.90
C MET A 1 -1.89 -14.00 14.78
N ASN A 2 -2.65 -14.54 15.74
CA ASN A 2 -4.11 -14.37 15.75
C ASN A 2 -4.51 -13.00 16.31
N THR A 3 -5.78 -12.65 16.17
CA THR A 3 -6.33 -11.34 16.55
C THR A 3 -6.05 -11.01 18.03
N ASP A 4 -6.39 -11.91 18.95
CA ASP A 4 -6.30 -11.68 20.40
C ASP A 4 -4.85 -11.49 20.87
N MET A 5 -3.90 -12.24 20.30
CA MET A 5 -2.49 -12.08 20.61
C MET A 5 -1.99 -10.67 20.26
N ILE A 6 -2.34 -10.16 19.07
CA ILE A 6 -1.92 -8.82 18.64
C ILE A 6 -2.54 -7.75 19.55
N VAL A 7 -3.83 -7.89 19.90
CA VAL A 7 -4.51 -6.95 20.81
C VAL A 7 -3.79 -6.92 22.17
N ASN A 8 -3.57 -8.08 22.78
CA ASN A 8 -2.90 -8.18 24.08
C ASN A 8 -1.48 -7.61 24.04
N VAL A 9 -0.72 -7.88 22.97
CA VAL A 9 0.64 -7.32 22.81
C VAL A 9 0.60 -5.79 22.73
N LEU A 10 -0.34 -5.21 22.00
CA LEU A 10 -0.47 -3.76 21.86
C LEU A 10 -0.96 -3.08 23.14
N ASP A 11 -1.80 -3.76 23.93
CA ASP A 11 -2.24 -3.28 25.25
C ASP A 11 -1.09 -3.31 26.27
N ILE A 12 -0.30 -4.38 26.30
CA ILE A 12 0.86 -4.53 27.22
C ILE A 12 2.02 -3.61 26.81
N SER A 13 2.21 -3.39 25.51
CA SER A 13 3.37 -2.67 24.94
C SER A 13 2.95 -1.45 24.11
N PRO A 14 2.43 -0.37 24.73
CA PRO A 14 1.92 0.80 24.00
C PRO A 14 3.00 1.58 23.22
N LYS A 15 4.28 1.39 23.57
CA LYS A 15 5.44 1.98 22.87
C LYS A 15 5.92 1.17 21.67
N LEU A 16 5.29 0.03 21.38
CA LEU A 16 5.69 -0.84 20.28
C LEU A 16 5.55 -0.12 18.94
N ILE A 17 6.58 -0.23 18.11
CA ILE A 17 6.65 0.44 16.79
C ILE A 17 6.38 -0.51 15.63
N SER A 18 6.39 -1.82 15.84
CA SER A 18 6.08 -2.81 14.81
C SER A 18 5.66 -4.13 15.43
N ILE A 19 4.73 -4.82 14.76
CA ILE A 19 4.39 -6.22 15.01
C ILE A 19 4.86 -7.13 13.85
N GLY A 20 5.88 -6.68 13.10
CA GLY A 20 6.34 -7.34 11.88
C GLY A 20 5.36 -7.18 10.73
N LEU A 21 5.31 -8.19 9.85
CA LEU A 21 4.41 -8.24 8.68
C LEU A 21 3.08 -8.94 8.97
N ASN A 22 2.70 -9.06 10.24
CA ASN A 22 1.42 -9.64 10.62
C ASN A 22 0.27 -8.72 10.18
N ASN A 23 -0.78 -9.30 9.60
CA ASN A 23 -2.03 -8.58 9.36
C ASN A 23 -2.65 -8.12 10.69
N SER A 24 -2.82 -6.82 10.86
CA SER A 24 -3.37 -6.24 12.08
C SER A 24 -4.81 -5.73 11.96
N LEU A 25 -5.46 -5.80 10.79
CA LEU A 25 -6.76 -5.11 10.58
C LEU A 25 -7.87 -5.58 11.55
N ASP A 26 -8.01 -6.89 11.72
CA ASP A 26 -9.03 -7.45 12.62
C ASP A 26 -8.74 -7.06 14.09
N SER A 27 -7.47 -6.98 14.48
CA SER A 27 -7.06 -6.54 15.83
C SER A 27 -7.30 -5.06 16.07
N MET A 28 -7.11 -4.23 15.04
CA MET A 28 -7.32 -2.78 15.13
C MET A 28 -8.81 -2.45 15.26
N GLU A 29 -9.67 -3.18 14.55
CA GLU A 29 -11.11 -3.07 14.74
C GLU A 29 -11.52 -3.44 16.17
N GLU A 30 -10.98 -4.54 16.71
CA GLU A 30 -11.27 -4.95 18.09
C GLU A 30 -10.81 -3.90 19.10
N ILE A 31 -9.58 -3.38 18.97
CA ILE A 31 -9.07 -2.28 19.82
C ILE A 31 -9.96 -1.05 19.70
N PHE A 32 -10.37 -0.68 18.48
CA PHE A 32 -11.25 0.45 18.24
C PHE A 32 -12.60 0.27 18.97
N ARG A 33 -13.22 -0.91 18.82
CA ARG A 33 -14.49 -1.24 19.49
C ARG A 33 -14.37 -1.26 21.01
N ARG A 34 -13.30 -1.85 21.57
CA ARG A 34 -13.03 -1.83 23.02
C ARG A 34 -12.92 -0.41 23.55
N ARG A 35 -12.16 0.44 22.85
CA ARG A 35 -12.01 1.85 23.21
C ARG A 35 -13.33 2.60 23.11
N GLN A 36 -14.13 2.36 22.06
CA GLN A 36 -15.44 3.00 21.91
C GLN A 36 -16.41 2.61 23.03
N LYS A 37 -16.45 1.33 23.43
CA LYS A 37 -17.28 0.86 24.57
C LYS A 37 -16.84 1.47 25.90
N ASN A 38 -15.53 1.62 26.11
CA ASN A 38 -14.98 2.21 27.32
C ASN A 38 -15.06 3.76 27.33
N SER A 39 -15.21 4.37 26.15
CA SER A 39 -15.17 5.83 25.91
C SER A 39 -16.54 6.54 25.97
N LEU A 40 -17.51 6.03 26.75
CA LEU A 40 -18.52 6.95 27.34
C LEU A 40 -17.87 8.03 28.22
N LEU A 41 -16.55 7.95 28.45
CA LEU A 41 -15.67 8.93 29.08
C LEU A 41 -14.50 9.25 28.12
N ASN A 42 -14.62 10.33 27.34
CA ASN A 42 -13.58 11.05 26.58
C ASN A 42 -12.50 10.22 25.82
N PHE A 43 -12.65 10.15 24.49
CA PHE A 43 -11.58 9.70 23.57
C PHE A 43 -10.42 10.71 23.62
N ASP A 44 -9.45 10.46 24.49
CA ASP A 44 -8.26 11.31 24.56
C ASP A 44 -7.37 11.05 23.33
N TYR A 45 -6.96 12.15 22.68
CA TYR A 45 -6.03 12.18 21.54
C TYR A 45 -4.67 11.54 21.88
N GLY A 46 -4.40 11.23 23.15
CA GLY A 46 -3.23 10.50 23.62
C GLY A 46 -3.21 8.98 23.36
N SER A 47 -4.31 8.37 22.90
CA SER A 47 -4.44 6.90 22.80
C SER A 47 -3.83 6.27 21.53
N HIS A 48 -3.29 7.06 20.59
CA HIS A 48 -2.73 6.53 19.34
C HIS A 48 -1.60 5.51 19.59
N LEU A 49 -1.64 4.42 18.84
CA LEU A 49 -0.58 3.42 18.84
C LEU A 49 0.68 4.02 18.19
N LYS A 50 1.86 3.65 18.70
CA LYS A 50 3.15 4.13 18.20
C LYS A 50 3.69 3.34 17.01
N LEU A 51 2.83 2.54 16.37
CA LEU A 51 3.19 1.70 15.23
C LEU A 51 3.67 2.55 14.05
N ARG A 52 4.81 2.12 13.50
CA ARG A 52 5.49 2.71 12.34
C ARG A 52 5.57 1.74 11.17
N ARG A 53 5.60 0.43 11.42
CA ARG A 53 5.62 -0.62 10.39
C ARG A 53 4.48 -1.60 10.58
N CYS A 54 3.62 -1.71 9.57
CA CYS A 54 2.40 -2.50 9.62
C CYS A 54 2.18 -3.35 8.36
N GLY A 55 1.53 -4.49 8.53
CA GLY A 55 0.91 -5.26 7.46
C GLY A 55 -0.61 -5.22 7.60
N TRP A 56 -1.35 -4.85 6.54
CA TRP A 56 -2.81 -4.77 6.53
C TRP A 56 -3.39 -5.60 5.40
N GLY A 57 -4.48 -6.30 5.67
CA GLY A 57 -5.06 -7.24 4.71
C GLY A 57 -4.44 -8.63 4.82
N LYS A 58 -5.14 -9.62 4.29
CA LYS A 58 -4.70 -11.02 4.27
C LYS A 58 -5.06 -11.63 2.93
N ASP A 59 -4.32 -12.65 2.52
CA ASP A 59 -4.74 -13.45 1.39
C ASP A 59 -6.00 -14.24 1.75
N ILE A 60 -7.08 -14.03 1.00
CA ILE A 60 -8.38 -14.69 1.21
C ILE A 60 -8.69 -15.72 0.14
N VAL A 61 -7.75 -16.03 -0.76
CA VAL A 61 -7.94 -16.98 -1.88
C VAL A 61 -8.40 -18.35 -1.40
N TYR A 62 -7.92 -18.77 -0.23
CA TYR A 62 -8.23 -20.09 0.36
C TYR A 62 -9.28 -20.02 1.48
N CYS A 63 -9.92 -18.87 1.67
CA CYS A 63 -10.99 -18.74 2.64
C CYS A 63 -12.32 -19.26 2.08
N ASP A 64 -13.18 -19.72 2.98
CA ASP A 64 -14.58 -19.98 2.66
C ASP A 64 -15.23 -18.73 2.01
N PRO A 65 -16.06 -18.87 0.96
CA PRO A 65 -16.65 -17.74 0.23
C PRO A 65 -17.45 -16.77 1.10
N ASP A 66 -18.15 -17.25 2.13
CA ASP A 66 -18.95 -16.40 3.01
C ASP A 66 -18.03 -15.63 3.97
N VAL A 67 -16.98 -16.28 4.46
CA VAL A 67 -15.92 -15.62 5.26
C VAL A 67 -15.20 -14.54 4.44
N ALA A 68 -14.87 -14.84 3.18
CA ALA A 68 -14.25 -13.88 2.26
C ALA A 68 -15.16 -12.67 2.02
N ARG A 69 -16.45 -12.90 1.74
CA ARG A 69 -17.44 -11.83 1.52
C ARG A 69 -17.62 -10.94 2.74
N ALA A 70 -17.73 -11.52 3.93
CA ALA A 70 -17.86 -10.77 5.18
C ALA A 70 -16.59 -9.94 5.49
N TYR A 71 -15.42 -10.50 5.17
CA TYR A 71 -14.15 -9.79 5.30
C TYR A 71 -14.08 -8.59 4.34
N GLU A 72 -14.35 -8.81 3.05
CA GLU A 72 -14.39 -7.77 2.02
C GLU A 72 -15.38 -6.65 2.42
N SER A 73 -16.60 -6.98 2.83
CA SER A 73 -17.62 -5.97 3.17
C SER A 73 -17.25 -5.05 4.34
N SER A 74 -16.38 -5.52 5.25
CA SER A 74 -15.94 -4.74 6.42
C SER A 74 -14.57 -4.09 6.24
N PHE A 75 -13.86 -4.41 5.15
CA PHE A 75 -12.46 -4.06 4.96
C PHE A 75 -12.23 -2.55 4.98
N ARG A 76 -13.06 -1.79 4.24
CA ARG A 76 -12.99 -0.31 4.20
C ARG A 76 -13.03 0.31 5.59
N ASP A 77 -13.96 -0.12 6.43
CA ASP A 77 -14.13 0.44 7.77
C ASP A 77 -12.96 0.05 8.68
N LYS A 78 -12.48 -1.20 8.59
CA LYS A 78 -11.26 -1.64 9.28
C LYS A 78 -10.05 -0.77 8.94
N VAL A 79 -9.85 -0.44 7.66
CA VAL A 79 -8.76 0.47 7.25
C VAL A 79 -8.95 1.86 7.86
N ARG A 80 -10.18 2.41 7.84
CA ARG A 80 -10.47 3.72 8.45
C ARG A 80 -10.18 3.74 9.94
N TYR A 81 -10.63 2.74 10.69
CA TYR A 81 -10.33 2.62 12.12
C TYR A 81 -8.84 2.51 12.38
N THR A 82 -8.16 1.70 11.57
CA THR A 82 -6.73 1.44 11.72
C THR A 82 -5.89 2.70 11.47
N VAL A 83 -6.21 3.47 10.43
CA VAL A 83 -5.54 4.74 10.13
C VAL A 83 -5.70 5.73 11.29
N ASN A 84 -6.90 5.82 11.88
CA ASN A 84 -7.13 6.67 13.04
C ASN A 84 -6.35 6.21 14.29
N LEU A 85 -6.22 4.90 14.50
CA LEU A 85 -5.47 4.35 15.62
C LEU A 85 -3.94 4.48 15.44
N CYS A 86 -3.46 4.42 14.19
CA CYS A 86 -2.04 4.35 13.84
C CYS A 86 -1.63 5.47 12.88
N PRO A 87 -1.74 6.76 13.25
CA PRO A 87 -1.40 7.87 12.35
C PRO A 87 0.10 8.00 12.06
N LEU A 88 0.96 7.30 12.82
CA LEU A 88 2.42 7.38 12.75
C LEU A 88 3.06 6.34 11.81
N VAL A 89 2.25 5.61 11.04
CA VAL A 89 2.73 4.57 10.11
C VAL A 89 3.62 5.19 9.04
N LYS A 90 4.81 4.61 8.90
CA LYS A 90 5.85 4.98 7.93
C LYS A 90 6.05 3.94 6.84
N GLU A 91 5.82 2.68 7.18
CA GLU A 91 6.00 1.54 6.30
C GLU A 91 4.74 0.67 6.34
N LEU A 92 4.10 0.51 5.18
CA LEU A 92 2.88 -0.26 5.05
C LEU A 92 3.01 -1.29 3.94
N ILE A 93 2.70 -2.54 4.28
CA ILE A 93 2.35 -3.57 3.30
C ILE A 93 0.84 -3.78 3.35
N MET A 94 0.15 -3.64 2.24
CA MET A 94 -1.30 -3.74 2.16
C MET A 94 -1.75 -4.74 1.10
N HIS A 95 -2.63 -5.67 1.46
CA HIS A 95 -3.38 -6.52 0.54
C HIS A 95 -4.78 -5.95 0.36
N VAL A 96 -5.15 -5.70 -0.89
CA VAL A 96 -6.41 -5.05 -1.29
C VAL A 96 -7.32 -6.04 -1.98
N HIS A 97 -8.63 -5.93 -1.73
CA HIS A 97 -9.64 -6.83 -2.27
C HIS A 97 -10.68 -6.12 -3.16
N GLN A 98 -10.95 -4.84 -2.93
CA GLN A 98 -11.86 -4.05 -3.76
C GLN A 98 -11.42 -2.59 -3.96
N ASN A 99 -12.07 -1.92 -4.91
CA ASN A 99 -11.86 -0.51 -5.26
C ASN A 99 -12.16 0.44 -4.08
N CYS A 100 -11.47 1.59 -4.03
CA CYS A 100 -11.59 2.65 -3.02
C CYS A 100 -11.35 2.27 -1.54
N GLU A 101 -11.11 1.01 -1.21
CA GLU A 101 -10.98 0.51 0.18
C GLU A 101 -9.82 1.13 0.96
N TYR A 102 -8.80 1.59 0.24
CA TYR A 102 -7.56 2.12 0.77
C TYR A 102 -7.50 3.66 0.73
N ASN A 103 -8.57 4.36 0.35
CA ASN A 103 -8.55 5.83 0.26
C ASN A 103 -8.28 6.55 1.58
N ALA A 104 -8.45 5.87 2.72
CA ALA A 104 -8.08 6.41 4.03
C ALA A 104 -6.56 6.50 4.23
N LEU A 105 -5.74 5.81 3.43
CA LEU A 105 -4.28 5.89 3.54
C LEU A 105 -3.73 7.31 3.33
N ARG A 106 -4.47 8.20 2.64
CA ARG A 106 -4.10 9.62 2.48
C ARG A 106 -3.91 10.39 3.79
N PHE A 107 -4.46 9.88 4.90
CA PHE A 107 -4.29 10.48 6.22
C PHE A 107 -2.98 10.05 6.92
N LEU A 108 -2.22 9.11 6.35
CA LEU A 108 -0.92 8.68 6.86
C LEU A 108 0.20 9.62 6.41
N LYS A 109 0.30 10.79 7.06
CA LYS A 109 1.25 11.86 6.75
C LYS A 109 2.73 11.55 7.06
N GLN A 110 3.06 10.31 7.42
CA GLN A 110 4.45 9.86 7.61
C GLN A 110 4.81 8.65 6.74
N LEU A 111 3.88 8.19 5.90
CA LEU A 111 4.08 7.05 5.03
C LEU A 111 5.17 7.32 3.99
N THR A 112 6.28 6.60 4.11
CA THR A 112 7.46 6.69 3.23
C THR A 112 7.65 5.43 2.39
N LEU A 113 7.14 4.29 2.85
CA LEU A 113 7.14 3.02 2.12
C LEU A 113 5.71 2.51 2.02
N LEU A 114 5.24 2.32 0.79
CA LEU A 114 3.98 1.65 0.49
C LEU A 114 4.23 0.48 -0.43
N ARG A 115 3.87 -0.72 0.02
CA ARG A 115 3.76 -1.91 -0.81
C ARG A 115 2.31 -2.34 -0.88
N ILE A 116 1.71 -2.33 -2.06
CA ILE A 116 0.30 -2.62 -2.25
C ILE A 116 0.13 -3.82 -3.19
N HIS A 117 -0.65 -4.80 -2.73
CA HIS A 117 -0.94 -6.05 -3.42
C HIS A 117 -2.39 -6.05 -3.89
N PHE A 118 -2.57 -6.06 -5.20
CA PHE A 118 -3.85 -6.12 -5.92
C PHE A 118 -4.15 -7.52 -6.50
N LEU A 119 -3.41 -8.57 -6.10
CA LEU A 119 -3.57 -9.93 -6.63
C LEU A 119 -5.02 -10.45 -6.59
N ASN A 120 -5.78 -10.02 -5.59
CA ASN A 120 -7.17 -10.44 -5.36
C ASN A 120 -8.17 -9.28 -5.55
N CYS A 121 -7.74 -8.15 -6.13
CA CYS A 121 -8.57 -6.97 -6.25
C CYS A 121 -9.53 -7.11 -7.44
N LYS A 122 -10.83 -7.10 -7.17
CA LYS A 122 -11.85 -7.16 -8.22
C LYS A 122 -12.06 -5.79 -8.86
N GLY A 123 -12.15 -5.74 -10.18
CA GLY A 123 -12.44 -4.52 -10.95
C GLY A 123 -11.20 -3.73 -11.35
N ASP A 124 -11.39 -2.58 -12.01
CA ASP A 124 -10.28 -1.68 -12.34
C ASP A 124 -9.96 -0.77 -11.15
N SER A 125 -8.90 -1.11 -10.42
CA SER A 125 -8.45 -0.40 -9.22
C SER A 125 -7.42 0.70 -9.51
N VAL A 126 -6.96 0.80 -10.76
CA VAL A 126 -5.86 1.69 -11.16
C VAL A 126 -6.20 3.17 -11.00
N PRO A 127 -7.39 3.67 -11.39
CA PRO A 127 -7.73 5.08 -11.21
C PRO A 127 -7.73 5.50 -9.73
N ASP A 128 -8.31 4.66 -8.87
CA ASP A 128 -8.34 4.90 -7.41
C ASP A 128 -6.94 4.86 -6.81
N PHE A 129 -6.08 3.96 -7.29
CA PHE A 129 -4.69 3.88 -6.88
C PHE A 129 -3.91 5.15 -7.23
N VAL A 130 -4.05 5.65 -8.46
CA VAL A 130 -3.41 6.91 -8.87
C VAL A 130 -3.95 8.08 -8.04
N ALA A 131 -5.27 8.15 -7.82
CA ALA A 131 -5.87 9.17 -6.94
C ALA A 131 -5.35 9.08 -5.49
N LEU A 132 -5.11 7.86 -4.99
CA LEU A 132 -4.47 7.67 -3.69
C LEU A 132 -3.05 8.25 -3.68
N LEU A 133 -2.23 7.93 -4.68
CA LEU A 133 -0.85 8.42 -4.74
C LEU A 133 -0.79 9.95 -4.76
N GLN A 134 -1.72 10.60 -5.48
CA GLN A 134 -1.87 12.07 -5.45
C GLN A 134 -2.22 12.57 -4.04
N GLY A 135 -3.05 11.84 -3.30
CA GLY A 135 -3.51 12.21 -1.96
C GLY A 135 -2.51 11.96 -0.82
N ILE A 136 -1.54 11.06 -1.00
CA ILE A 136 -0.51 10.74 0.02
C ILE A 136 0.59 11.82 0.08
N GLU A 137 0.56 12.81 -0.82
CA GLU A 137 1.61 13.84 -1.01
C GLU A 137 2.99 13.23 -1.37
N PRO A 138 3.95 14.00 -1.93
CA PRO A 138 5.22 13.50 -2.48
C PRO A 138 6.23 12.91 -1.48
N GLN A 139 5.82 12.47 -0.29
CA GLN A 139 6.67 11.94 0.77
C GLN A 139 7.09 10.47 0.56
N LEU A 140 6.46 9.76 -0.36
CA LEU A 140 6.78 8.35 -0.65
C LEU A 140 8.19 8.23 -1.25
N LYS A 141 9.04 7.47 -0.56
CA LYS A 141 10.40 7.13 -0.99
C LYS A 141 10.48 5.76 -1.64
N HIS A 142 9.60 4.85 -1.24
CA HIS A 142 9.58 3.48 -1.71
C HIS A 142 8.15 3.09 -2.07
N LEU A 143 7.93 2.80 -3.35
CA LEU A 143 6.64 2.32 -3.84
C LEU A 143 6.82 0.93 -4.45
N SER A 144 5.96 0.01 -4.05
CA SER A 144 5.85 -1.32 -4.63
C SER A 144 4.39 -1.60 -4.94
N VAL A 145 4.09 -1.90 -6.20
CA VAL A 145 2.74 -2.23 -6.65
C VAL A 145 2.76 -3.59 -7.32
N ILE A 146 1.90 -4.49 -6.83
CA ILE A 146 1.91 -5.90 -7.24
C ILE A 146 0.50 -6.33 -7.62
N GLY A 147 0.30 -6.74 -8.87
CA GLY A 147 -0.99 -7.20 -9.39
C GLY A 147 -0.97 -7.39 -10.89
N PHE A 148 -0.87 -8.65 -11.33
CA PHE A 148 -0.85 -8.99 -12.76
C PHE A 148 -2.22 -8.84 -13.45
N GLN A 149 -3.30 -8.50 -12.74
CA GLN A 149 -4.62 -8.28 -13.33
C GLN A 149 -4.81 -6.84 -13.86
N HIS A 150 -3.89 -5.93 -13.52
CA HIS A 150 -4.03 -4.50 -13.80
C HIS A 150 -2.92 -3.99 -14.71
N ARG A 151 -3.21 -2.86 -15.37
CA ARG A 151 -2.25 -2.10 -16.17
C ARG A 151 -1.88 -0.84 -15.42
N TYR A 152 -0.60 -0.65 -15.12
CA TYR A 152 -0.09 0.46 -14.32
C TYR A 152 0.45 1.60 -15.22
N PRO A 153 -0.10 2.83 -15.09
CA PRO A 153 0.35 3.99 -15.84
C PRO A 153 1.66 4.51 -15.26
N VAL A 154 2.78 4.09 -15.84
CA VAL A 154 4.12 4.37 -15.29
C VAL A 154 4.37 5.87 -15.16
N TYR A 155 3.97 6.63 -16.17
CA TYR A 155 4.05 8.09 -16.18
C TYR A 155 3.32 8.70 -14.97
N ALA A 156 2.04 8.35 -14.78
CA ALA A 156 1.24 8.92 -13.70
C ALA A 156 1.79 8.54 -12.31
N ILE A 157 2.33 7.32 -12.16
CA ILE A 157 2.98 6.89 -10.92
C ILE A 157 4.20 7.76 -10.62
N CYS A 158 5.05 8.02 -11.61
CA CYS A 158 6.24 8.85 -11.46
C CYS A 158 5.87 10.30 -11.12
N ASP A 159 4.86 10.86 -11.79
CA ASP A 159 4.36 12.21 -11.53
C ASP A 159 3.78 12.37 -10.12
N CYS A 160 3.10 11.35 -9.60
CA CYS A 160 2.55 11.37 -8.25
C CYS A 160 3.63 11.18 -7.17
N CYS A 161 4.77 10.57 -7.51
CA CYS A 161 5.84 10.22 -6.57
C CYS A 161 7.21 10.71 -7.07
N PRO A 162 7.41 12.02 -7.29
CA PRO A 162 8.60 12.55 -7.95
C PRO A 162 9.88 12.43 -7.12
N GLN A 163 9.76 12.19 -5.81
CA GLN A 163 10.89 12.01 -4.88
C GLN A 163 11.17 10.52 -4.56
N SER A 164 10.50 9.61 -5.25
CA SER A 164 10.69 8.18 -5.02
C SER A 164 12.12 7.75 -5.34
N GLN A 165 12.71 7.00 -4.41
CA GLN A 165 14.05 6.44 -4.52
C GLN A 165 14.01 4.97 -4.96
N SER A 166 12.89 4.28 -4.73
CA SER A 166 12.69 2.89 -5.13
C SER A 166 11.31 2.69 -5.72
N LEU A 167 11.25 2.03 -6.87
CA LEU A 167 10.02 1.66 -7.54
C LEU A 167 10.04 0.17 -7.88
N GLU A 168 9.01 -0.55 -7.46
CA GLU A 168 8.75 -1.93 -7.82
C GLU A 168 7.38 -2.02 -8.50
N ILE A 169 7.34 -2.59 -9.69
CA ILE A 169 6.10 -2.88 -10.42
C ILE A 169 6.10 -4.36 -10.81
N ASP A 170 5.14 -5.10 -10.26
CA ASP A 170 4.81 -6.46 -10.65
C ASP A 170 3.44 -6.48 -11.35
N GLY A 171 3.44 -6.39 -12.67
CA GLY A 171 2.20 -6.35 -13.45
C GLY A 171 2.41 -5.76 -14.84
N PHE A 172 1.31 -5.50 -15.54
CA PHE A 172 1.37 -4.89 -16.87
C PHE A 172 1.64 -3.40 -16.74
N THR A 173 2.57 -2.86 -17.52
CA THR A 173 2.83 -1.41 -17.56
C THR A 173 2.29 -0.81 -18.86
N PHE A 174 1.93 0.47 -18.82
CA PHE A 174 1.67 1.23 -20.03
C PHE A 174 2.06 2.70 -19.88
N LEU A 175 2.29 3.31 -21.05
CA LEU A 175 2.60 4.73 -21.20
C LEU A 175 1.41 5.41 -21.88
N LYS A 176 0.89 6.49 -21.30
CA LYS A 176 -0.17 7.32 -21.88
C LYS A 176 0.31 8.76 -21.89
N ASN A 177 0.28 9.41 -23.06
CA ASN A 177 0.67 10.81 -23.28
C ASN A 177 2.13 11.13 -22.89
N SER A 178 3.10 10.58 -23.62
CA SER A 178 4.55 10.69 -23.34
C SER A 178 5.19 12.04 -23.71
N SER A 179 4.42 13.02 -24.20
CA SER A 179 4.97 14.20 -24.85
C SER A 179 5.65 15.22 -23.92
N GLU A 180 5.57 15.09 -22.59
CA GLU A 180 5.98 16.18 -21.68
C GLU A 180 6.94 15.84 -20.52
N ALA A 181 7.29 14.58 -20.22
CA ALA A 181 8.18 14.32 -19.08
C ALA A 181 9.65 14.11 -19.47
N SER A 182 10.40 15.22 -19.48
CA SER A 182 11.83 15.19 -19.20
C SER A 182 12.05 15.46 -17.71
N SER A 183 11.79 14.48 -16.84
CA SER A 183 12.06 14.60 -15.41
C SER A 183 13.13 13.60 -14.99
N ASN A 184 14.24 14.12 -14.48
CA ASN A 184 15.32 13.27 -13.96
C ASN A 184 14.90 12.73 -12.59
N LEU A 185 14.27 11.55 -12.58
CA LEU A 185 13.76 10.90 -11.37
C LEU A 185 14.94 10.52 -10.46
N PRO A 186 14.87 10.81 -9.14
CA PRO A 186 15.92 10.47 -8.17
C PRO A 186 15.94 8.96 -7.80
N LEU A 187 15.48 8.12 -8.73
CA LEU A 187 15.28 6.69 -8.57
C LEU A 187 16.62 5.97 -8.55
N LYS A 188 16.92 5.31 -7.42
CA LYS A 188 18.13 4.52 -7.20
C LYS A 188 17.91 3.03 -7.40
N ARG A 189 16.70 2.53 -7.10
CA ARG A 189 16.34 1.12 -7.23
C ARG A 189 15.09 0.94 -8.08
N LEU A 190 15.19 0.16 -9.15
CA LEU A 190 14.08 -0.16 -10.02
C LEU A 190 13.91 -1.68 -10.10
N LYS A 191 12.70 -2.15 -9.82
CA LYS A 191 12.33 -3.55 -9.94
C LYS A 191 11.11 -3.71 -10.82
N LEU A 192 11.27 -4.42 -11.92
CA LEU A 192 10.21 -4.64 -12.90
C LEU A 192 10.07 -6.13 -13.14
N TRP A 193 8.87 -6.63 -12.92
CA TRP A 193 8.46 -7.94 -13.39
C TRP A 193 7.55 -7.75 -14.58
N SER A 194 8.07 -8.06 -15.75
CA SER A 194 7.36 -7.85 -17.00
C SER A 194 6.51 -9.08 -17.31
N HIS A 195 5.20 -8.88 -17.45
CA HIS A 195 4.28 -9.93 -17.87
C HIS A 195 3.81 -9.66 -19.32
N PRO A 196 3.59 -10.69 -20.17
CA PRO A 196 3.08 -10.48 -21.52
C PRO A 196 1.60 -10.02 -21.51
N PRO A 197 1.21 -8.98 -22.27
CA PRO A 197 1.98 -8.31 -23.31
C PRO A 197 2.95 -7.24 -22.78
N PHE A 198 4.16 -7.24 -23.32
CA PHE A 198 5.24 -6.33 -22.95
C PHE A 198 5.00 -4.91 -23.48
N ASN A 199 5.24 -3.91 -22.64
CA ASN A 199 5.26 -2.52 -23.06
C ASN A 199 6.70 -1.99 -23.01
N ILE A 200 7.42 -2.12 -24.14
CA ILE A 200 8.81 -1.66 -24.28
C ILE A 200 8.92 -0.15 -24.05
N GLU A 201 7.94 0.63 -24.49
CA GLU A 201 7.95 2.10 -24.35
C GLU A 201 7.98 2.53 -22.88
N SER A 202 7.24 1.83 -22.01
CA SER A 202 7.20 2.09 -20.57
C SER A 202 8.55 1.80 -19.90
N ILE A 203 9.24 0.75 -20.35
CA ILE A 203 10.57 0.38 -19.86
C ILE A 203 11.60 1.42 -20.33
N LEU A 204 11.59 1.77 -21.61
CA LEU A 204 12.48 2.79 -22.17
C LEU A 204 12.27 4.14 -21.49
N PHE A 205 11.02 4.53 -21.22
CA PHE A 205 10.69 5.74 -20.47
C PHE A 205 11.33 5.75 -19.07
N LEU A 206 11.25 4.64 -18.33
CA LEU A 206 11.88 4.56 -17.01
C LEU A 206 13.40 4.68 -17.11
N PHE A 207 14.02 3.95 -18.04
CA PHE A 207 15.47 3.97 -18.22
C PHE A 207 15.98 5.33 -18.69
N SER A 208 15.24 6.05 -19.55
CA SER A 208 15.63 7.39 -19.99
C SER A 208 15.54 8.44 -18.89
N ASN A 209 14.66 8.23 -17.90
CA ASN A 209 14.39 9.22 -16.84
C ASN A 209 15.05 8.89 -15.49
N CYS A 210 15.59 7.69 -15.28
CA CYS A 210 16.25 7.29 -14.02
C CYS A 210 17.78 7.32 -14.12
N LYS A 211 18.39 8.51 -14.24
CA LYS A 211 19.85 8.63 -14.41
C LYS A 211 20.67 8.28 -13.16
N TYR A 212 20.03 8.17 -12.00
CA TYR A 212 20.66 7.85 -10.72
C TYR A 212 20.49 6.38 -10.30
N LEU A 213 20.13 5.51 -11.25
CA LEU A 213 19.85 4.11 -10.95
C LEU A 213 21.13 3.38 -10.53
N GLU A 214 21.11 2.83 -9.31
CA GLU A 214 22.19 2.04 -8.70
C GLU A 214 21.87 0.53 -8.77
N GLU A 215 20.59 0.16 -8.68
CA GLU A 215 20.13 -1.23 -8.68
C GLU A 215 18.97 -1.44 -9.65
N LEU A 216 19.14 -2.42 -10.56
CA LEU A 216 18.11 -2.85 -11.49
C LEU A 216 17.80 -4.35 -11.30
N PHE A 217 16.55 -4.65 -10.98
CA PHE A 217 16.02 -6.01 -10.97
C PHE A 217 14.99 -6.13 -12.09
N PHE A 218 15.37 -6.75 -13.20
CA PHE A 218 14.50 -6.96 -14.33
C PHE A 218 14.27 -8.44 -14.53
N LYS A 219 13.02 -8.90 -14.39
CA LYS A 219 12.64 -10.26 -14.74
C LYS A 219 11.82 -10.22 -16.02
N HIS A 220 12.32 -10.91 -17.03
CA HIS A 220 11.65 -11.04 -18.30
C HIS A 220 11.23 -12.52 -18.49
N PRO A 221 10.03 -12.83 -18.99
CA PRO A 221 9.60 -14.21 -19.24
C PRO A 221 10.47 -14.95 -20.26
N ILE A 222 11.26 -14.22 -21.06
CA ILE A 222 12.14 -14.77 -22.10
C ILE A 222 13.62 -14.80 -21.66
N PHE A 223 14.00 -14.13 -20.56
CA PHE A 223 15.39 -14.05 -20.08
C PHE A 223 15.50 -14.35 -18.58
#